data_AF-A0A9C7UWK7-F1
#
_entry.id   AF-A0A9C7UWK7-F1
#
_cell.length_a   1.000
_cell.length_b   1.000
_cell.length_c   1.000
_cell.angle_alpha   90.00
_cell.angle_beta   90.00
_cell.angle_gamma   90.00
#
_symmetry.space_group_name_H-M   'P 1'
#
loop_
_entity.id
_entity.type
_entity.pdbx_description
1 polymer ?
#
loop_
_entity_poly.entity_id
_entity_poly.type
_entity_poly.pdbx_seq_one_letter_code
_entity_poly.pdbx_strand_id
1 'polypeptide(L)' 'MIRCSQDECGWIAIAPSERAAWKQYESHLLETHVETVETEIPDGHVQVRTDDGEWETMTREQAREFHDR' A
#
# COMPACT_ATOMS: atom_id res chain seq x y z
N MET A 1 -15.68 -9.84 6.26
CA MET A 1 -14.35 -10.27 6.75
C MET A 1 -13.35 -9.84 5.69
N ILE A 2 -12.44 -8.93 6.02
CA ILE A 2 -11.46 -8.37 5.09
C ILE A 2 -10.17 -9.19 5.20
N ARG A 3 -9.59 -9.58 4.06
CA ARG A 3 -8.32 -10.30 3.98
C ARG A 3 -7.32 -9.41 3.24
N CYS A 4 -6.04 -9.57 3.56
CA CYS A 4 -5.01 -8.86 2.80
C CYS A 4 -4.97 -9.36 1.36
N SER A 5 -4.84 -8.43 0.41
CA SER A 5 -4.75 -8.74 -1.02
C SER A 5 -3.32 -8.92 -1.51
N GLN A 6 -2.32 -8.72 -0.65
CA GLN A 6 -0.91 -8.89 -0.98
C GLN A 6 -0.55 -10.37 -1.07
N ASP A 7 0.29 -10.72 -2.05
CA ASP A 7 0.73 -12.09 -2.27
C ASP A 7 1.37 -12.67 -1.01
N GLU A 8 1.02 -13.92 -0.70
CA GLU A 8 1.47 -14.67 0.48
C GLU A 8 1.13 -14.06 1.85
N CYS A 9 0.33 -12.99 1.91
CA CYS A 9 -0.09 -12.39 3.18
C CYS A 9 -1.36 -13.04 3.73
N GLY A 10 -1.20 -13.88 4.76
CA GLY A 10 -2.31 -14.57 5.44
C GLY A 10 -3.14 -13.71 6.40
N TRP A 11 -2.97 -12.39 6.40
CA TRP A 11 -3.61 -11.50 7.37
C TRP A 11 -5.13 -11.36 7.12
N ILE A 12 -5.90 -11.32 8.21
CA ILE A 12 -7.37 -11.17 8.19
C ILE A 12 -7.80 -10.20 9.30
N ALA A 13 -8.70 -9.27 8.96
CA ALA A 13 -9.26 -8.33 9.93
C ALA A 13 -10.21 -9.03 10.92
N ILE A 14 -10.01 -8.75 12.22
CA ILE A 14 -10.89 -9.22 13.30
C ILE A 14 -11.47 -7.98 13.99
N ALA A 15 -12.66 -7.57 13.55
CA ALA A 15 -13.29 -6.34 14.00
C ALA A 15 -14.82 -6.48 14.13
N PRO A 16 -15.45 -5.72 15.06
CA PRO A 16 -16.89 -5.82 15.33
C PRO A 16 -17.76 -5.14 14.27
N SER A 17 -17.16 -4.45 13.30
CA SER A 17 -17.86 -3.81 12.19
C SER A 17 -16.98 -3.72 10.95
N GLU A 18 -17.59 -3.55 9.79
CA GLU A 18 -16.90 -3.38 8.51
C GLU A 18 -15.98 -2.15 8.52
N ARG A 19 -16.46 -1.01 9.04
CA ARG A 19 -15.65 0.21 9.15
C ARG A 19 -14.41 0.00 10.02
N ALA A 20 -14.54 -0.76 11.11
CA ALA A 20 -13.41 -1.09 11.96
C ALA A 20 -12.45 -2.08 11.29
N ALA A 21 -12.95 -3.01 10.49
CA ALA A 21 -12.14 -3.92 9.70
C ALA A 21 -11.30 -3.17 8.65
N TRP A 22 -11.89 -2.16 7.98
CA TRP A 22 -11.17 -1.32 7.02
C TRP A 22 -10.06 -0.51 7.67
N LYS A 23 -10.29 0.05 8.86
CA LYS A 23 -9.24 0.73 9.62
C LYS A 23 -8.09 -0.19 10.01
N GLN A 24 -8.39 -1.41 10.47
CA GLN A 24 -7.35 -2.39 10.75
C GLN A 24 -6.57 -2.78 9.49
N TYR A 25 -7.25 -2.89 8.36
CA TYR A 25 -6.63 -3.23 7.08
C TYR A 25 -5.68 -2.13 6.60
N GLU A 26 -6.10 -0.87 6.69
CA GLU A 26 -5.26 0.29 6.40
C GLU A 26 -3.98 0.30 7.25
N SER A 27 -4.11 0.12 8.57
CA SER A 27 -2.94 0.03 9.46
C SER A 27 -2.02 -1.13 9.09
N HIS A 28 -2.56 -2.32 8.86
CA HIS A 28 -1.78 -3.49 8.46
C HIS A 28 -0.98 -3.26 7.16
N LEU A 29 -1.61 -2.65 6.14
CA LEU A 29 -0.92 -2.33 4.89
C LEU A 29 0.27 -1.41 5.14
N LEU A 30 0.07 -0.33 5.90
CA LEU A 30 1.13 0.63 6.22
C LEU A 30 2.27 0.02 7.05
N GLU A 31 1.96 -0.85 8.00
CA GLU A 31 2.96 -1.42 8.90
C GLU A 31 3.73 -2.60 8.26
N THR A 32 3.07 -3.40 7.43
CA THR A 32 3.61 -4.69 6.96
C THR A 32 4.08 -4.64 5.51
N HIS A 33 3.45 -3.81 4.67
CA HIS A 33 3.63 -3.83 3.22
C HIS A 33 4.18 -2.52 2.64
N VAL A 34 4.35 -1.50 3.48
CA VAL A 34 4.96 -0.23 3.08
C VAL A 34 6.28 -0.09 3.82
N GLU A 35 7.39 -0.05 3.07
CA GLU A 35 8.69 0.32 3.63
C GLU A 35 8.82 1.85 3.58
N THR A 36 9.15 2.45 4.72
CA THR A 36 9.51 3.88 4.75
C THR A 36 10.97 3.99 4.33
N VAL A 37 11.20 4.45 3.11
CA VAL A 37 12.53 4.72 2.58
C VAL A 37 12.99 6.12 3.01
N GLU A 38 14.21 6.23 3.55
CA GLU A 38 14.87 7.51 3.83
C GLU A 38 15.42 8.12 2.53
N THR A 39 14.52 8.42 1.60
CA THR A 39 14.85 9.15 0.37
C THR A 39 14.07 10.44 0.34
N GLU A 40 14.68 11.51 -0.15
CA GLU A 40 14.02 12.80 -0.33
C GLU A 40 13.00 12.67 -1.48
N ILE A 41 11.80 12.21 -1.15
CA ILE A 41 10.66 12.22 -2.07
C ILE A 41 10.06 13.63 -2.02
N PRO A 42 9.99 14.35 -3.16
CA PRO A 42 9.36 15.66 -3.18
C PRO A 42 7.91 15.57 -2.70
N ASP A 43 7.44 16.60 -1.97
CA ASP A 43 6.05 16.64 -1.49
C ASP A 43 5.04 16.33 -2.61
N GLY A 44 4.07 15.49 -2.31
CA GLY A 44 3.05 15.03 -3.27
C GLY A 44 3.47 13.86 -4.17
N HIS A 45 4.70 13.35 -4.04
CA HIS A 45 5.20 12.20 -4.78
C HIS A 45 5.24 10.94 -3.90
N VAL A 46 5.31 9.79 -4.54
CA VAL A 46 5.41 8.45 -3.95
C VAL A 46 6.41 7.63 -4.75
N GLN A 47 7.07 6.67 -4.09
CA GLN A 47 7.88 5.66 -4.77
C GLN A 47 7.05 4.40 -5.02
N VAL A 48 7.06 3.92 -6.26
CA VAL A 48 6.38 2.70 -6.69
C VAL A 48 7.42 1.75 -7.24
N ARG A 49 7.34 0.47 -6.86
CA ARG A 49 8.19 -0.59 -7.42
C ARG A 49 7.55 -1.12 -8.70
N THR A 50 8.28 -1.07 -9.81
CA THR A 50 7.84 -1.62 -11.10
C THR A 50 8.00 -3.14 -11.14
N ASP A 51 7.35 -3.80 -12.11
CA ASP A 51 7.48 -5.25 -12.32
C ASP A 51 8.92 -5.69 -12.60
N ASP A 52 9.74 -4.82 -13.19
CA ASP A 52 11.18 -5.03 -13.41
C ASP A 52 12.02 -4.92 -12.12
N GLY A 53 11.38 -4.59 -10.99
CA GLY A 53 12.02 -4.48 -9.69
C GLY A 53 12.69 -3.14 -9.42
N GLU A 54 12.57 -2.17 -10.33
CA GLU A 54 13.09 -0.81 -10.18
C GLU A 54 12.13 0.07 -9.39
N TRP A 55 12.65 1.10 -8.70
CA TRP A 55 11.85 2.07 -7.96
C TRP A 55 11.72 3.36 -8.77
N GLU A 56 10.49 3.78 -9.03
CA GLU A 56 10.19 5.02 -9.73
C GLU A 56 9.46 6.01 -8.82
N THR A 57 9.91 7.26 -8.81
CA THR A 57 9.25 8.35 -8.07
C THR A 57 8.25 9.04 -8.99
N MET A 58 6.99 9.07 -8.58
CA MET A 58 5.89 9.63 -9.37
C MET A 58 4.86 10.33 -8.49
N THR A 59 3.96 11.11 -9.07
CA THR A 59 2.86 11.71 -8.31
C THR A 59 1.85 10.64 -7.88
N ARG A 60 1.02 10.96 -6.87
CA ARG A 60 -0.07 10.07 -6.43
C ARG A 60 -1.05 9.74 -7.55
N GLU A 61 -1.27 10.66 -8.49
CA GLU A 61 -2.15 10.46 -9.64
C GLU A 61 -1.53 9.46 -10.62
N GLN A 62 -0.24 9.62 -10.92
CA GLN A 62 0.51 8.69 -11.77
C GLN A 62 0.58 7.29 -11.17
N ALA A 63 0.76 7.17 -9.86
CA ALA A 63 0.78 5.87 -9.17
C ALA A 63 -0.58 5.15 -9.25
N ARG A 64 -1.69 5.89 -9.22
CA ARG A 64 -3.03 5.31 -9.43
C ARG A 64 -3.18 4.80 -10.86
N GLU A 65 -2.84 5.62 -11.85
CA GLU A 65 -2.89 5.21 -13.26
C GLU A 65 -1.98 4.02 -13.55
N PHE A 66 -0.84 3.92 -12.88
CA PHE A 66 0.08 2.79 -13.00
C PHE A 66 -0.53 1.48 -12.48
N HIS A 67 -1.23 1.53 -11.35
CA HIS A 67 -1.88 0.35 -10.75
C HIS A 67 -3.20 -0.04 -11.44
N ASP A 68 -3.92 0.91 -12.02
CA ASP A 68 -5.16 0.63 -12.77
C ASP A 68 -4.92 0.04 -14.18
N ARG A 69 -3.65 -0.08 -14.61
CA ARG A 69 -3.25 -0.54 -15.94
C ARG A 69 -2.96 -2.03 -15.98
#